data_AF-A0A8D5U869-F1
#
_entry.id   AF-A0A8D5U869-F1
#
_cell.length_a   1.000
_cell.length_b   1.000
_cell.length_c   1.000
_cell.angle_alpha   90.00
_cell.angle_beta   90.00
_cell.angle_gamma   90.00
#
_symmetry.space_group_name_H-M   'P 1'
#
loop_
_entity.id
_entity.type
_entity.pdbx_description
1 polymer ?
#
loop_
_entity_poly.entity_id
_entity_poly.type
_entity_poly.pdbx_seq_one_letter_code
_entity_poly.pdbx_strand_id
1 'polypeptide(L)'
;MEGLEKQLQTVRIMGAAIYLINIFFSTSIYTALESLGLAKDNLVYSLLFAVPLFSAILNGIILGLIAAQLKDAVSYGIIKSIMAIIVYSIYLHFFSLPLYIVLMAVIIIVLSLAQLGVLYIYRKIQKQIFG
;
A
#
# COMPACT_ATOMS: atom_id res chain seq x y z
N MET A 1 21.27 -18.21 -14.60
CA MET A 1 20.53 -18.11 -13.32
C MET A 1 20.91 -16.85 -12.55
N GLU A 2 22.21 -16.52 -12.43
CA GLU A 2 22.71 -15.32 -11.72
C GLU A 2 22.07 -13.97 -12.14
N GLY A 3 21.69 -13.81 -13.42
CA GLY A 3 21.00 -12.61 -13.90
C GLY A 3 19.56 -12.46 -13.39
N LEU A 4 18.82 -13.58 -13.24
CA LEU A 4 17.43 -13.57 -12.76
C LEU A 4 17.38 -13.31 -11.24
N GLU A 5 18.35 -13.80 -10.49
CA GLU A 5 18.47 -13.53 -9.06
C GLU A 5 18.77 -12.06 -8.77
N LYS A 6 19.68 -11.44 -9.53
CA LYS A 6 19.93 -9.98 -9.45
C LYS A 6 18.68 -9.18 -9.80
N GLN A 7 17.92 -9.58 -10.82
CA GLN A 7 16.65 -8.93 -11.15
C GLN A 7 15.62 -9.08 -10.02
N LEU A 8 15.51 -10.27 -9.42
CA LEU A 8 14.62 -10.51 -8.29
C LEU A 8 14.99 -9.63 -7.09
N GLN A 9 16.28 -9.48 -6.79
CA GLN A 9 16.77 -8.60 -5.74
C GLN A 9 16.41 -7.14 -6.00
N THR A 10 16.64 -6.64 -7.22
CA THR A 10 16.26 -5.27 -7.60
C THR A 10 14.76 -5.03 -7.44
N VAL A 11 13.93 -5.96 -7.89
CA VAL A 11 12.46 -5.87 -7.77
C VAL A 11 12.02 -5.87 -6.31
N ARG A 12 12.69 -6.66 -5.44
CA ARG A 12 12.42 -6.66 -4.00
C ARG A 12 12.80 -5.32 -3.35
N ILE A 13 13.94 -4.75 -3.69
CA ILE A 13 14.39 -3.45 -3.15
C ILE A 13 13.43 -2.35 -3.60
N MET A 14 13.06 -2.33 -4.88
CA MET A 14 12.09 -1.37 -5.43
C MET A 14 10.72 -1.52 -4.76
N GLY A 15 10.24 -2.76 -4.61
CA GLY A 15 9.02 -3.05 -3.87
C GLY A 15 9.09 -2.56 -2.43
N ALA A 16 10.18 -2.87 -1.72
CA ALA A 16 10.39 -2.47 -0.34
C ALA A 16 10.34 -0.95 -0.15
N ALA A 17 11.00 -0.20 -1.03
CA ALA A 17 10.94 1.25 -1.03
C ALA A 17 9.50 1.76 -1.20
N ILE A 18 8.75 1.21 -2.15
CA ILE A 18 7.35 1.60 -2.39
C ILE A 18 6.47 1.26 -1.17
N TYR A 19 6.64 0.09 -0.56
CA TYR A 19 5.92 -0.29 0.67
C TYR A 19 6.24 0.67 1.83
N LEU A 20 7.50 1.03 2.05
CA LEU A 20 7.89 1.99 3.09
C LEU A 20 7.29 3.38 2.86
N ILE A 21 7.34 3.88 1.63
CA ILE A 21 6.73 5.16 1.28
C ILE A 21 5.21 5.10 1.51
N ASN A 22 4.57 4.00 1.14
CA ASN A 22 3.13 3.81 1.33
C ASN A 22 2.75 3.76 2.83
N ILE A 23 3.59 3.15 3.68
CA ILE A 23 3.45 3.19 5.16
C ILE A 23 3.51 4.63 5.65
N PHE A 24 4.56 5.36 5.26
CA PHE A 24 4.75 6.75 5.68
C PHE A 24 3.54 7.64 5.35
N PHE A 25 3.05 7.59 4.10
CA PHE A 25 1.87 8.37 3.71
C PHE A 25 0.59 7.88 4.39
N SER A 26 0.40 6.58 4.55
CA SER A 26 -0.77 6.02 5.23
C SER A 26 -0.83 6.46 6.70
N THR A 27 0.30 6.43 7.41
CA THR A 27 0.39 6.94 8.79
C THR A 27 0.21 8.45 8.85
N SER A 28 0.77 9.20 7.89
CA SER A 28 0.63 10.66 7.83
C SER A 28 -0.83 11.08 7.62
N ILE A 29 -1.57 10.41 6.74
CA ILE A 29 -3.01 10.65 6.57
C ILE A 29 -3.78 10.33 7.86
N TYR A 30 -3.47 9.21 8.52
CA TYR A 30 -4.10 8.87 9.79
C TYR A 30 -3.93 10.00 10.82
N THR A 31 -2.71 10.47 11.03
CA THR A 31 -2.41 11.56 11.98
C THR A 31 -3.06 12.88 11.58
N ALA A 32 -3.06 13.21 10.28
CA ALA A 32 -3.73 14.39 9.76
C ALA A 32 -5.23 14.36 10.02
N LEU A 33 -5.88 13.24 9.72
CA LEU A 33 -7.30 13.05 9.98
C LEU A 33 -7.59 13.15 11.49
N GLU A 34 -6.81 12.47 12.33
CA GLU A 34 -6.93 12.52 13.80
C GLU A 34 -6.87 13.96 14.32
N SER A 35 -5.96 14.78 13.80
CA SER A 35 -5.81 16.19 14.18
C SER A 35 -7.03 17.06 13.82
N LEU A 36 -7.81 16.68 12.80
CA LEU A 36 -9.01 17.40 12.40
C LEU A 36 -10.23 17.04 13.27
N GLY A 37 -10.13 16.04 14.14
CA GLY A 37 -11.19 15.68 15.08
C GLY A 37 -12.47 15.13 14.44
N LEU A 38 -12.49 14.87 13.13
CA LEU A 38 -13.71 14.46 12.37
C LEU A 38 -14.27 13.10 12.83
N ALA A 39 -13.53 12.32 13.61
CA ALA A 39 -13.91 10.99 14.06
C ALA A 39 -14.77 10.96 15.33
N LYS A 40 -14.95 12.09 16.04
CA LYS A 40 -15.47 12.07 17.42
C LYS A 40 -16.96 11.76 17.55
N ASP A 41 -17.76 11.98 16.51
CA ASP A 41 -19.23 11.95 16.64
C ASP A 41 -19.97 11.07 15.61
N ASN A 42 -19.24 10.37 14.72
CA ASN A 42 -19.89 9.56 13.68
C ASN A 42 -19.13 8.25 13.38
N LEU A 43 -19.79 7.13 13.63
CA LEU A 43 -19.27 5.76 13.50
C LEU A 43 -18.74 5.44 12.10
N VAL A 44 -19.35 6.00 11.05
CA VAL A 44 -18.89 5.86 9.66
C VAL A 44 -17.55 6.56 9.45
N TYR A 45 -17.39 7.76 10.02
CA TYR A 45 -16.12 8.49 9.97
C TYR A 45 -15.05 7.80 10.80
N SER A 46 -15.38 7.24 11.97
CA SER A 46 -14.43 6.50 12.80
C SER A 46 -13.89 5.23 12.08
N LEU A 47 -14.76 4.49 11.38
CA LEU A 47 -14.35 3.35 10.55
C LEU A 47 -13.43 3.77 9.41
N LEU A 48 -13.77 4.86 8.73
CA LEU A 48 -13.02 5.41 7.60
C LEU A 48 -11.68 6.02 8.05
N PHE A 49 -11.59 6.51 9.28
CA PHE A 49 -10.34 6.96 9.92
C PHE A 49 -9.37 5.83 10.22
N ALA A 50 -9.86 4.61 10.48
CA ALA A 50 -9.00 3.47 10.74
C ALA A 50 -8.33 2.91 9.47
N VAL A 51 -8.88 3.23 8.29
CA VAL A 51 -8.41 2.69 7.00
C VAL A 51 -6.93 3.01 6.73
N PRO A 52 -6.44 4.25 6.88
CA PRO A 52 -5.04 4.55 6.61
C PRO A 52 -4.11 3.81 7.56
N LEU A 53 -4.46 3.70 8.84
CA LEU A 53 -3.69 2.91 9.80
C LEU A 53 -3.65 1.43 9.44
N PHE A 54 -4.81 0.85 9.08
CA PHE A 54 -4.89 -0.54 8.65
C PHE A 54 -4.07 -0.78 7.36
N SER A 55 -4.11 0.15 6.42
CA SER A 55 -3.28 0.13 5.20
C SER A 55 -1.79 0.15 5.56
N ALA A 56 -1.36 0.97 6.51
CA ALA A 56 0.03 1.02 6.97
C ALA A 56 0.47 -0.33 7.56
N ILE A 57 -0.34 -0.92 8.44
CA ILE A 57 -0.07 -2.23 9.06
C ILE A 57 0.05 -3.32 7.98
N LEU A 58 -0.91 -3.41 7.06
CA LEU A 58 -0.87 -4.41 6.00
C LEU A 58 0.34 -4.24 5.07
N ASN A 59 0.72 -3.01 4.71
CA ASN A 59 1.95 -2.75 3.96
C ASN A 59 3.18 -3.28 4.70
N GLY A 60 3.25 -3.09 6.03
CA GLY A 60 4.34 -3.60 6.87
C GLY A 60 4.39 -5.14 6.90
N ILE A 61 3.23 -5.79 7.04
CA ILE A 61 3.13 -7.25 6.98
C ILE A 61 3.61 -7.76 5.63
N ILE A 62 3.11 -7.20 4.53
CA ILE A 62 3.46 -7.63 3.16
C ILE A 62 4.95 -7.40 2.89
N LEU A 63 5.53 -6.30 3.37
CA LEU A 63 6.96 -6.07 3.32
C LEU A 63 7.76 -7.19 4.01
N GLY A 64 7.32 -7.62 5.19
CA GLY A 64 7.88 -8.77 5.90
C GLY A 64 7.77 -10.08 5.10
N LEU A 65 6.61 -10.32 4.45
CA LEU A 65 6.41 -11.50 3.61
C LEU A 65 7.33 -11.49 2.36
N ILE A 66 7.55 -10.33 1.74
CA ILE A 66 8.50 -10.16 0.62
C ILE A 66 9.94 -10.35 1.09
N ALA A 67 10.28 -9.89 2.30
CA ALA A 67 11.60 -10.12 2.90
C ALA A 67 11.84 -11.62 3.11
N ALA A 68 10.82 -12.35 3.57
CA ALA A 68 10.83 -13.80 3.76
C ALA A 68 10.64 -14.62 2.47
N GLN A 69 10.47 -13.98 1.32
CA GLN A 69 10.26 -14.62 0.01
C GLN A 69 9.03 -15.56 -0.06
N LEU A 70 8.01 -15.30 0.75
CA LEU A 70 6.81 -16.14 0.82
C LEU A 70 5.91 -15.92 -0.41
N LYS A 71 5.36 -17.03 -0.94
CA LYS A 71 4.49 -17.03 -2.12
C LYS A 71 3.22 -16.20 -1.93
N ASP A 72 2.70 -16.18 -0.70
CA ASP A 72 1.46 -15.48 -0.37
C ASP A 72 1.61 -13.96 -0.36
N ALA A 73 2.86 -13.44 -0.27
CA ALA A 73 3.15 -12.01 -0.32
C ALA A 73 2.54 -11.33 -1.56
N VAL A 74 2.53 -12.04 -2.70
CA VAL A 74 1.98 -11.52 -3.95
C VAL A 74 0.47 -11.41 -3.88
N SER A 75 -0.22 -12.44 -3.40
CA SER A 75 -1.68 -12.45 -3.30
C SER A 75 -2.18 -11.39 -2.32
N TYR A 76 -1.57 -11.32 -1.13
CA TYR A 76 -1.88 -10.27 -0.14
C TYR A 76 -1.55 -8.87 -0.66
N GLY A 77 -0.42 -8.73 -1.35
CA GLY A 77 -0.01 -7.49 -2.02
C GLY A 77 -1.03 -6.97 -3.03
N ILE A 78 -1.55 -7.85 -3.89
CA ILE A 78 -2.56 -7.49 -4.90
C ILE A 78 -3.87 -7.07 -4.23
N ILE A 79 -4.39 -7.89 -3.31
CA ILE A 79 -5.66 -7.62 -2.61
C ILE A 79 -5.59 -6.29 -1.88
N LYS A 80 -4.51 -6.05 -1.12
CA LYS A 80 -4.32 -4.80 -0.38
C LYS A 80 -4.24 -3.60 -1.32
N SER A 81 -3.53 -3.72 -2.44
CA SER A 81 -3.36 -2.61 -3.38
C SER A 81 -4.68 -2.23 -4.06
N ILE A 82 -5.46 -3.22 -4.48
CA ILE A 82 -6.81 -3.01 -5.04
C ILE A 82 -7.73 -2.36 -3.99
N MET A 83 -7.74 -2.90 -2.77
CA MET A 83 -8.56 -2.36 -1.69
C MET A 83 -8.18 -0.91 -1.37
N ALA A 84 -6.89 -0.59 -1.29
CA ALA A 84 -6.42 0.78 -1.08
C ALA A 84 -6.92 1.71 -2.19
N ILE A 85 -6.79 1.33 -3.46
CA ILE A 85 -7.27 2.14 -4.59
C ILE A 85 -8.77 2.43 -4.44
N ILE A 86 -9.58 1.41 -4.19
CA ILE A 86 -11.03 1.56 -4.05
C ILE A 86 -11.36 2.47 -2.88
N VAL A 87 -10.81 2.21 -1.69
CA VAL A 87 -11.20 2.95 -0.48
C VAL A 87 -10.73 4.39 -0.54
N TYR A 88 -9.51 4.68 -0.99
CA TYR A 88 -9.05 6.06 -1.14
C TYR A 88 -9.79 6.80 -2.26
N SER A 89 -10.23 6.12 -3.32
CA SER A 89 -11.08 6.73 -4.35
C SER A 89 -12.45 7.12 -3.79
N ILE A 90 -13.06 6.24 -2.99
CA ILE A 90 -14.30 6.53 -2.24
C ILE A 90 -14.06 7.72 -1.30
N TYR A 91 -12.94 7.73 -0.58
CA TYR A 91 -12.57 8.79 0.35
C TYR A 91 -12.54 10.17 -0.35
N LEU A 92 -11.93 10.24 -1.53
CA LEU A 92 -11.86 11.45 -2.33
C LEU A 92 -13.20 11.87 -2.95
N HIS A 93 -14.11 10.93 -3.19
CA HIS A 93 -15.43 11.22 -3.76
C HIS A 93 -16.42 11.76 -2.72
N PHE A 94 -16.41 11.19 -1.50
CA PHE A 94 -17.44 11.49 -0.49
C PHE A 94 -17.05 12.58 0.50
N PHE A 95 -15.76 12.88 0.69
CA PHE A 95 -15.31 13.86 1.69
C PHE A 95 -14.68 15.09 1.05
N SER A 96 -15.16 16.26 1.49
CA SER A 96 -14.49 17.54 1.23
C SER A 96 -13.32 17.69 2.19
N LEU A 97 -12.16 17.22 1.78
CA LEU A 97 -10.94 17.20 2.61
C LEU A 97 -10.03 18.38 2.28
N PRO A 98 -9.21 18.83 3.25
CA PRO A 98 -8.13 19.75 2.96
C PRO A 98 -7.21 19.23 1.83
N LEU A 99 -6.73 20.14 0.99
CA LEU A 99 -5.94 19.81 -0.20
C LEU A 99 -4.74 18.89 0.10
N TYR A 100 -4.07 19.07 1.24
CA TYR A 100 -2.93 18.25 1.61
C TYR A 100 -3.30 16.78 1.87
N ILE A 101 -4.49 16.49 2.42
CA ILE A 101 -4.99 15.12 2.61
C ILE A 101 -5.35 14.51 1.26
N VAL A 102 -5.96 15.29 0.37
CA VAL A 102 -6.29 14.88 -1.00
C VAL A 102 -5.02 14.45 -1.74
N LEU A 103 -3.97 15.27 -1.68
CA LEU A 103 -2.68 14.95 -2.32
C LEU A 103 -2.07 13.67 -1.76
N MET A 104 -2.07 13.49 -0.43
CA MET A 104 -1.56 12.27 0.18
C MET A 104 -2.37 11.03 -0.27
N ALA A 105 -3.70 11.12 -0.34
CA ALA A 105 -4.55 10.01 -0.79
C ALA A 105 -4.26 9.64 -2.26
N VAL A 106 -4.11 10.64 -3.13
CA VAL A 106 -3.71 10.41 -4.53
C VAL A 106 -2.34 9.74 -4.63
N ILE A 107 -1.36 10.18 -3.82
CA ILE A 107 -0.04 9.54 -3.76
C ILE A 107 -0.16 8.06 -3.36
N ILE A 108 -1.00 7.73 -2.37
CA ILE A 108 -1.21 6.33 -1.97
C ILE A 108 -1.84 5.51 -3.11
N ILE A 109 -2.79 6.07 -3.86
CA ILE A 109 -3.38 5.40 -5.03
C ILE A 109 -2.29 5.11 -6.08
N VAL A 110 -1.47 6.11 -6.43
CA VAL A 110 -0.38 5.96 -7.40
C VAL A 110 0.65 4.93 -6.93
N LEU A 111 1.04 4.96 -5.66
CA LEU A 111 1.94 3.97 -5.07
C LEU A 111 1.33 2.56 -5.11
N SER A 112 0.02 2.43 -4.88
CA SER A 112 -0.67 1.13 -4.93
C SER A 112 -0.71 0.57 -6.36
N LEU A 113 -0.87 1.42 -7.37
CA LEU A 113 -0.73 1.02 -8.78
C LEU A 113 0.70 0.58 -9.10
N ALA A 114 1.71 1.30 -8.60
CA ALA A 114 3.11 0.92 -8.75
C ALA A 114 3.40 -0.43 -8.06
N GLN A 115 2.85 -0.66 -6.85
CA GLN A 115 2.95 -1.94 -6.14
C GLN A 115 2.42 -3.10 -6.99
N LEU A 116 1.27 -2.95 -7.65
CA LEU A 116 0.73 -3.98 -8.55
C LEU A 116 1.72 -4.32 -9.68
N GLY A 117 2.34 -3.30 -10.29
CA GLY A 117 3.37 -3.48 -11.31
C GLY A 117 4.58 -4.25 -10.79
N VAL A 118 5.11 -3.87 -9.61
CA VAL A 118 6.25 -4.57 -8.99
C VAL A 118 5.91 -6.02 -8.66
N LEU A 119 4.74 -6.28 -8.08
CA LEU A 119 4.29 -7.63 -7.73
C LEU A 119 4.10 -8.52 -8.97
N TYR A 120 3.60 -7.94 -10.07
CA TYR A 120 3.50 -8.65 -11.34
C TYR A 120 4.89 -9.10 -11.85
N ILE A 121 5.86 -8.19 -11.87
CA ILE A 121 7.24 -8.48 -12.29
C ILE A 121 7.86 -9.51 -11.34
N TYR A 122 7.70 -9.33 -10.03
CA TYR A 122 8.19 -10.26 -9.01
C TYR A 122 7.67 -11.68 -9.23
N ARG A 123 6.36 -11.84 -9.45
CA ARG A 123 5.74 -13.15 -9.71
C ARG A 123 6.25 -13.77 -11.01
N LYS A 124 6.44 -12.96 -12.06
CA LYS A 124 6.96 -13.42 -13.35
C LYS A 124 8.38 -13.97 -13.20
N ILE A 125 9.25 -13.26 -12.48
CA ILE A 125 10.64 -13.70 -12.23
C ILE A 125 10.66 -14.95 -11.33
N GLN A 126 9.86 -14.99 -10.26
CA GLN A 126 9.77 -16.18 -9.40
C GLN A 126 9.37 -17.43 -10.19
N LYS A 127 8.38 -17.34 -11.08
CA LYS A 127 7.99 -18.47 -11.95
C LYS A 127 9.11 -18.92 -12.88
N GLN A 128 9.93 -17.99 -13.38
CA GLN A 128 11.06 -18.34 -14.24
C GLN A 128 12.20 -19.05 -13.48
N ILE A 129 12.36 -18.76 -12.20
CA ILE A 129 13.40 -19.36 -11.36
C ILE A 129 12.96 -20.73 -10.79
N PHE A 130 11.70 -20.84 -10.35
CA PHE A 130 11.23 -21.99 -9.56
C PHE A 130 10.22 -22.90 -10.29
N GLY A 131 9.76 -22.53 -11.50
CA GLY A 131 8.70 -23.23 -12.25
C GLY A 131 7.30 -22.83 -11.80
#